data_AF-A0A532AVR3-F1
#
_entry.id   AF-A0A532AVR3-F1
#
_cell.length_a   1.000
_cell.length_b   1.000
_cell.length_c   1.000
_cell.angle_alpha   90.00
_cell.angle_beta   90.00
_cell.angle_gamma   90.00
#
_symmetry.space_group_name_H-M   'P 1'
#
loop_
_entity.id
_entity.type
_entity.pdbx_description
1 polymer ?
#
loop_
_entity_poly.entity_id
_entity_poly.type
_entity_poly.pdbx_seq_one_letter_code
_entity_poly.pdbx_strand_id
1 'polypeptide(L)' 'MNELDERALSVTGFWRDAGEDAWFEKNDAFDIDFRTRFFDL' A
#
# COMPACT_ATOMS: atom_id res chain seq x y z
N MET A 1 23.52 -11.20 1.87
CA MET A 1 22.59 -10.05 1.92
C MET A 1 21.21 -10.66 1.70
N ASN A 2 20.28 -10.50 2.64
CA ASN A 2 18.94 -11.07 2.46
C ASN A 2 18.32 -10.33 1.27
N GLU A 3 17.88 -11.07 0.25
CA GLU A 3 17.24 -10.49 -0.92
C GLU A 3 15.97 -9.77 -0.46
N LEU A 4 15.73 -8.55 -0.96
CA LEU A 4 14.55 -7.77 -0.61
C LEU A 4 13.31 -8.50 -1.14
N ASP A 5 12.29 -8.71 -0.30
CA ASP A 5 11.00 -9.19 -0.78
C ASP A 5 10.30 -8.05 -1.52
N GLU A 6 10.23 -8.18 -2.84
CA GLU A 6 9.60 -7.20 -3.73
C GLU A 6 8.12 -6.94 -3.38
N ARG A 7 7.42 -7.91 -2.80
CA ARG A 7 6.03 -7.74 -2.36
C ARG A 7 5.95 -6.81 -1.15
N ALA A 8 6.85 -7.01 -0.18
CA ALA A 8 6.95 -6.13 0.98
C ALA A 8 7.38 -4.71 0.57
N LEU A 9 8.30 -4.60 -0.41
CA LEU A 9 8.71 -3.31 -0.95
C LEU A 9 7.54 -2.59 -1.63
N SER A 10 6.72 -3.30 -2.40
CA SER A 10 5.53 -2.73 -3.06
C SER A 10 4.50 -2.19 -2.07
N VAL A 11 4.18 -2.94 -1.00
CA VAL A 11 3.24 -2.49 0.04
C VAL A 11 3.76 -1.24 0.75
N THR A 12 5.04 -1.22 1.14
CA THR A 12 5.62 -0.08 1.83
C THR A 12 5.78 1.15 0.93
N GLY A 13 6.00 0.95 -0.37
CA GLY A 13 5.97 2.01 -1.39
C GLY A 13 4.60 2.66 -1.51
N PHE A 14 3.54 1.85 -1.67
CA PHE A 14 2.15 2.34 -1.74
C PHE A 14 1.80 3.26 -0.58
N TRP A 15 2.10 2.84 0.66
CA TRP A 15 1.82 3.65 1.85
C TRP A 15 2.62 4.95 1.86
N ARG A 16 3.91 4.90 1.50
CA ARG A 16 4.78 6.09 1.47
C ARG A 16 4.31 7.12 0.43
N ASP A 17 3.89 6.65 -0.74
CA ASP A 17 3.43 7.51 -1.84
C ASP A 17 2.05 8.11 -1.55
N ALA A 18 1.19 7.40 -0.83
CA ALA A 18 -0.12 7.89 -0.42
C ALA A 18 -0.04 9.10 0.54
N GLY A 19 0.95 9.11 1.44
CA GLY A 19 1.15 10.19 2.40
C GLY A 19 0.14 10.23 3.55
N GLU A 20 0.48 10.98 4.61
CA GLU A 20 -0.26 10.97 5.87
C GLU A 20 -1.74 11.32 5.74
N ASP A 21 -2.09 12.26 4.86
CA ASP A 21 -3.48 12.68 4.64
C ASP A 21 -4.36 11.49 4.24
N ALA A 22 -3.88 10.67 3.30
CA ALA A 22 -4.60 9.48 2.83
C ALA A 22 -4.71 8.39 3.91
N TRP A 23 -3.78 8.34 4.87
CA TRP A 23 -3.81 7.35 5.95
C TRP A 23 -4.89 7.65 6.99
N PHE A 24 -5.21 8.93 7.17
CA PHE A 24 -6.13 9.40 8.21
C PHE A 24 -7.48 9.87 7.66
N GLU A 25 -7.60 10.07 6.36
CA GLU A 25 -8.88 10.32 5.69
C GLU A 25 -9.66 9.02 5.45
N LYS A 26 -10.97 9.04 5.68
CA LYS A 26 -11.85 7.95 5.21
C LYS A 26 -12.13 8.14 3.72
N ASN A 27 -11.56 7.26 2.89
CA ASN A 27 -11.67 7.34 1.44
C ASN A 27 -11.91 5.94 0.83
N ASP A 28 -13.15 5.68 0.40
CA ASP A 28 -13.54 4.39 -0.17
C ASP A 28 -12.75 4.03 -1.45
N ALA A 29 -12.32 5.04 -2.22
CA ALA A 29 -11.52 4.80 -3.43
C ALA A 29 -10.11 4.32 -3.07
N PHE A 30 -9.51 4.89 -2.02
CA PHE A 30 -8.24 4.43 -1.47
C PHE A 30 -8.35 2.99 -0.94
N ASP A 31 -9.42 2.68 -0.21
CA ASP A 31 -9.68 1.33 0.33
C ASP A 31 -9.84 0.29 -0.79
N ILE A 32 -10.59 0.62 -1.84
CA ILE A 32 -10.78 -0.25 -3.01
C ILE A 32 -9.46 -0.46 -3.75
N ASP A 33 -8.66 0.58 -3.94
CA ASP A 33 -7.37 0.50 -4.63
C ASP A 33 -6.37 -0.36 -3.84
N PHE A 34 -6.26 -0.12 -2.53
CA PHE A 34 -5.43 -0.93 -1.63
C PHE A 34 -5.85 -2.41 -1.67
N ARG A 35 -7.15 -2.67 -1.53
CA ARG A 35 -7.69 -4.03 -1.61
C ARG A 35 -7.38 -4.66 -2.96
N THR A 36 -7.65 -3.97 -4.07
CA THR A 36 -7.44 -4.51 -5.43
C THR A 36 -5.99 -4.89 -5.67
N ARG A 37 -5.03 -4.09 -5.19
CA ARG A 37 -3.60 -4.32 -5.42
C ARG A 37 -3.01 -5.43 -4.56
N PHE A 38 -3.51 -5.60 -3.34
CA PHE A 38 -2.87 -6.46 -2.34
C PHE A 38 -3.78 -7.58 -1.78
N PHE A 39 -4.92 -7.86 -2.42
CA PHE A 39 -5.89 -8.85 -1.92
C PHE A 39 -5.30 -10.27 -1.78
N ASP A 40 -4.50 -10.68 -2.75
CA ASP A 40 -3.94 -12.05 -2.85
C ASP A 40 -2.47 -12.13 -2.41
N LEU A 41 -1.94 -11.08 -1.79
CA LEU A 41 -0.52 -10.97 -1.42
C LEU A 41 -0.13 -11.89 -0.25
#